data_AF-A0A2G9RNW5-F1
#
_entry.id   AF-A0A2G9RNW5-F1
#
_cell.length_a   1.000
_cell.length_b   1.000
_cell.length_c   1.000
_cell.angle_alpha   90.00
_cell.angle_beta   90.00
_cell.angle_gamma   90.00
#
_symmetry.space_group_name_H-M   'P 1'
#
loop_
_entity.id
_entity.type
_entity.pdbx_description
1 polymer ?
#
loop_
_entity_poly.entity_id
_entity_poly.type
_entity_poly.pdbx_seq_one_letter_code
_entity_poly.pdbx_strand_id
1 'polypeptide(L)' 'MFDMGFEPQVMRIIDNVRPDRQTVMFSATFPRAMEALARRILNKPIEVQVGGRSVVCSDVEQH' A
#
# COMPACT_ATOMS: atom_id res chain seq x y z
N MET A 1 3.89 6.97 4.98
CA MET A 1 4.25 6.06 6.08
C MET A 1 5.58 5.37 5.79
N PHE A 2 5.71 4.63 4.68
CA PHE A 2 7.01 4.06 4.29
C PHE A 2 8.02 5.12 3.81
N ASP A 3 7.57 6.16 3.10
CA ASP A 3 8.42 7.31 2.72
C ASP A 3 8.95 8.12 3.92
N MET A 4 8.37 7.93 5.11
CA MET A 4 8.82 8.57 6.34
C MET A 4 9.86 7.72 7.09
N GLY A 5 10.32 6.61 6.49
CA GLY A 5 11.31 5.71 7.08
C GLY A 5 10.75 4.71 8.08
N PHE A 6 9.42 4.51 8.14
CA PHE A 6 8.81 3.56 9.08
C PHE A 6 8.92 2.08 8.66
N GLU A 7 9.59 1.79 7.54
CA GLU A 7 9.77 0.43 7.03
C GLU A 7 10.32 -0.56 8.08
N PRO A 8 11.40 -0.24 8.84
CA PRO A 8 11.97 -1.18 9.78
C PRO A 8 11.03 -1.47 10.96
N GLN A 9 10.27 -0.48 11.43
CA GLN A 9 9.29 -0.70 12.50
C GLN A 9 8.12 -1.57 12.02
N VAL A 10 7.60 -1.33 10.81
CA VAL A 10 6.47 -2.10 10.28
C VAL A 10 6.87 -3.55 10.04
N MET A 11 8.08 -3.80 9.52
CA MET A 11 8.59 -5.18 9.35
C MET A 11 8.70 -5.92 10.69
N ARG A 12 9.23 -5.27 11.74
CA ARG A 12 9.29 -5.87 13.08
C ARG A 12 7.91 -6.24 13.62
N ILE A 13 6.89 -5.41 13.38
CA ILE A 13 5.52 -5.72 13.80
C ILE A 13 5.03 -6.96 13.06
N ILE A 14 5.17 -6.98 11.73
CA ILE A 14 4.70 -8.08 10.87
C ILE A 14 5.37 -9.41 11.21
N ASP A 15 6.66 -9.40 11.51
CA ASP A 15 7.44 -10.59 11.89
C ASP A 15 6.98 -11.19 13.24
N ASN A 16 6.35 -10.38 14.11
CA ASN A 16 5.78 -10.85 15.38
C ASN A 16 4.31 -11.29 15.26
N VAL A 17 3.69 -11.21 14.07
CA VAL A 17 2.33 -11.70 13.84
C VAL A 17 2.37 -13.14 13.33
N ARG A 18 1.40 -13.95 13.78
CA ARG A 18 1.20 -15.34 13.32
C ARG A 18 1.19 -15.43 11.78
N PRO A 19 1.81 -16.46 11.18
CA PRO A 19 1.93 -16.58 9.72
C PRO A 19 0.61 -16.82 8.98
N ASP A 20 -0.39 -17.42 9.63
CA ASP A 20 -1.75 -17.61 9.14
C ASP A 20 -2.59 -16.34 9.39
N ARG A 21 -2.29 -15.30 8.63
CA ARG A 21 -3.00 -14.02 8.68
C ARG A 21 -3.50 -13.62 7.30
N GLN A 22 -4.61 -12.89 7.29
CA GLN A 22 -5.01 -12.10 6.13
C GLN A 22 -4.39 -10.72 6.27
N THR A 23 -3.63 -10.30 5.25
CA THR A 23 -3.04 -8.96 5.21
C THR A 23 -3.69 -8.14 4.11
N VAL A 24 -4.09 -6.91 4.43
CA VAL A 24 -4.61 -5.93 3.47
C VAL A 24 -3.68 -4.73 3.48
N MET A 25 -3.30 -4.25 2.29
CA MET A 25 -2.44 -3.10 2.12
C MET A 25 -3.16 -2.03 1.30
N PHE A 26 -3.24 -0.81 1.83
CA PHE A 26 -3.83 0.34 1.16
C PHE A 26 -2.73 1.33 0.81
N SER A 27 -2.71 1.79 -0.43
CA SER A 27 -1.81 2.86 -0.85
C SER A 27 -2.44 3.71 -1.94
N ALA A 28 -2.24 5.02 -1.87
CA ALA A 28 -2.64 5.96 -2.92
C ALA A 28 -1.61 5.98 -4.09
N THR A 29 -0.37 5.61 -3.82
CA THR A 29 0.71 5.54 -4.81
C THR A 29 1.40 4.18 -4.76
N PHE A 30 1.90 3.72 -5.89
CA PHE A 30 2.56 2.41 -5.98
C PHE A 30 3.95 2.50 -6.61
N PRO A 31 4.94 3.09 -5.90
CA PRO A 31 6.33 3.09 -6.36
C PRO A 31 6.95 1.69 -6.24
N ARG A 32 8.02 1.43 -7.00
CA ARG A 32 8.74 0.14 -7.00
C ARG A 32 9.14 -0.37 -5.61
N ALA A 33 9.51 0.52 -4.70
CA ALA A 33 9.85 0.16 -3.32
C ALA A 33 8.64 -0.41 -2.56
N MET A 34 7.45 0.17 -2.78
CA MET A 34 6.20 -0.32 -2.19
C MET A 34 5.80 -1.68 -2.78
N GLU A 35 6.03 -1.90 -4.07
CA GLU A 35 5.79 -3.20 -4.71
C GLU A 35 6.68 -4.30 -4.11
N ALA A 36 7.98 -4.02 -3.92
CA ALA A 36 8.90 -4.97 -3.30
C ALA A 36 8.48 -5.34 -1.88
N LEU A 37 7.98 -4.36 -1.13
CA LEU A 37 7.44 -4.55 0.22
C LEU A 37 6.14 -5.37 0.20
N ALA A 38 5.22 -5.06 -0.70
CA ALA A 38 3.96 -5.78 -0.87
C ALA A 38 4.21 -7.27 -1.14
N ARG A 39 5.17 -7.58 -2.02
CA ARG A 39 5.57 -8.96 -2.34
C ARG A 39 6.17 -9.72 -1.14
N ARG A 40 6.79 -9.02 -0.19
CA ARG A 40 7.34 -9.62 1.03
C ARG A 40 6.27 -9.89 2.08
N ILE A 41 5.30 -8.99 2.22
CA ILE A 41 4.31 -9.04 3.30
C ILE A 41 3.04 -9.82 2.90
N LEU A 42 2.64 -9.73 1.62
CA LEU A 42 1.40 -10.32 1.12
C LEU A 42 1.68 -11.68 0.46
N ASN A 43 0.79 -12.64 0.67
CA ASN A 43 0.83 -13.95 0.02
C ASN A 43 -0.29 -14.01 -1.04
N LYS A 44 0.09 -14.11 -2.32
CA LYS A 44 -0.83 -14.12 -3.49
C LYS A 44 -1.92 -13.03 -3.41
N PRO A 45 -1.55 -11.73 -3.34
CA PRO A 45 -2.54 -10.67 -3.21
C PRO A 45 -3.38 -10.48 -4.49
N ILE A 46 -4.61 -10.02 -4.29
CA ILE A 46 -5.46 -9.48 -5.36
C ILE A 46 -5.26 -7.97 -5.37
N GLU A 47 -4.90 -7.40 -6.51
CA GLU A 47 -4.76 -5.96 -6.67
C GLU A 47 -6.10 -5.36 -7.11
N VAL A 48 -6.58 -4.36 -6.36
CA VAL A 48 -7.80 -3.61 -6.67
C VAL A 48 -7.45 -2.15 -6.73
N GLN A 49 -7.48 -1.58 -7.93
CA GLN A 49 -7.28 -0.15 -8.15
C GLN A 49 -8.63 0.51 -8.41
N VAL A 50 -8.94 1.56 -7.63
CA VAL A 50 -10.15 2.37 -7.78
C VAL A 50 -9.75 3.76 -8.27
N GLY A 51 -10.18 4.12 -9.49
CA GLY A 51 -9.90 5.41 -10.11
C GLY A 51 -8.64 5.42 -11.01
N GLY A 52 -8.60 6.41 -11.91
CA GLY A 52 -7.45 6.67 -12.78
C GLY A 52 -6.34 7.45 -12.05
N ARG A 53 -5.08 7.28 -12.50
CA ARG A 53 -3.92 8.00 -11.98
C ARG A 53 -4.08 9.50 -12.29
N SER A 54 -4.20 10.35 -11.28
CA SER A 54 -4.29 11.82 -11.43
C SER A 54 -5.52 12.34 -12.19
N VAL A 55 -6.72 11.82 -11.93
CA VAL A 55 -7.94 12.47 -12.44
C VAL A 55 -8.31 13.59 -11.47
N VAL A 56 -8.20 14.84 -11.91
CA VAL A 56 -8.81 15.99 -11.23
C VAL A 56 -10.32 15.73 -11.26
N CYS A 57 -10.99 15.86 -10.11
CA CYS A 57 -12.43 15.65 -10.05
C CYS A 57 -13.12 16.61 -11.04
N SER A 58 -13.84 16.09 -12.03
CA SER A 58 -14.55 16.90 -13.03
C SER A 58 -15.69 17.72 -12.41
N ASP A 59 -16.13 17.34 -11.21
CA ASP A 59 -17.25 17.95 -10.49
C ASP A 59 -16.83 19.13 -9.61
N VAL A 60 -15.55 19.51 -9.61
CA VAL A 60 -15.07 20.68 -8.88
C VAL A 60 -15.11 21.88 -9.82
N GLU A 61 -16.22 22.63 -9.77
CA GLU A 61 -16.26 23.99 -10.32
C GLU A 61 -15.28 24.88 -9.56
N GLN A 62 -14.24 25.32 -10.26
CA GLN A 62 -13.31 26.33 -9.76
C GLN A 62 -13.81 27.69 -10.25
N HIS A 63 -14.24 28.53 -9.31
CA HIS A 63 -14.69 29.90 -9.55
C HIS A 63 -13.55 30.91 -9.34
#